data_AF-A0A3D3JYR1-F1
#
_entry.id   AF-A0A3D3JYR1-F1
#
_cell.length_a   1.000
_cell.length_b   1.000
_cell.length_c   1.000
_cell.angle_alpha   90.00
_cell.angle_beta   90.00
_cell.angle_gamma   90.00
#
_symmetry.space_group_name_H-M   'P 1'
#
loop_
_entity.id
_entity.type
_entity.pdbx_description
1 polymer ?
#
loop_
_entity_poly.entity_id
_entity_poly.type
_entity_poly.pdbx_seq_one_letter_code
_entity_poly.pdbx_strand_id
1 'polypeptide(L)'
;VQYPITVEEIGKVYGVGEGKAKKYGTEFAEFIKKYVEENDIERTQDMVLKTVANKSSHKVFIIQSTDKKIDLEDIAKAKNLSMDELLKEMERIVYQGTKLNIDYYIDENFDEDIVEEFMDFMKESESDSM
;
A
#
# COMPACT_ATOMS: atom_id res chain seq x y z
N VAL A 1 13.51 -18.45 -8.42
CA VAL A 1 13.95 -19.38 -7.36
C VAL A 1 13.49 -18.82 -6.03
N GLN A 2 12.81 -19.59 -5.18
CA GLN A 2 12.37 -19.11 -3.85
C GLN A 2 13.46 -19.41 -2.81
N TYR A 3 13.79 -18.44 -1.96
CA TYR A 3 14.72 -18.58 -0.85
C TYR A 3 13.97 -18.42 0.48
N PRO A 4 13.21 -19.42 0.93
CA PRO A 4 12.49 -19.36 2.20
C PRO A 4 13.48 -19.34 3.38
N ILE A 5 13.42 -18.31 4.22
CA ILE A 5 14.28 -18.12 5.40
C ILE A 5 13.50 -18.22 6.71
N THR A 6 12.20 -18.48 6.65
CA THR A 6 11.36 -18.76 7.82
C THR A 6 10.62 -20.08 7.65
N VAL A 7 10.26 -20.72 8.76
CA VAL A 7 9.48 -21.98 8.74
C VAL A 7 8.15 -21.82 8.02
N GLU A 8 7.54 -20.64 8.14
CA GLU A 8 6.27 -20.31 7.50
C GLU A 8 6.42 -20.21 5.97
N GLU A 9 7.51 -19.63 5.48
CA GLU A 9 7.84 -19.60 4.05
C GLU A 9 8.19 -21.00 3.53
N ILE A 10 8.89 -21.82 4.32
CA ILE A 10 9.18 -23.22 3.98
C ILE A 10 7.88 -24.00 3.76
N GLY A 11 6.86 -23.76 4.58
CA GLY A 11 5.54 -24.38 4.42
C GLY A 11 4.77 -23.96 3.17
N LYS A 12 5.18 -22.86 2.52
CA LYS A 12 4.58 -22.39 1.25
C LYS A 12 5.29 -22.98 0.01
N VAL A 13 6.39 -23.71 0.20
CA VAL A 13 7.10 -24.38 -0.91
C VAL A 13 6.29 -25.58 -1.39
N TYR A 14 6.15 -25.70 -2.71
CA TYR A 14 5.44 -26.81 -3.33
C TYR A 14 5.99 -28.17 -2.87
N GLY A 15 5.10 -29.05 -2.39
CA GLY A 15 5.47 -30.38 -1.89
C GLY A 15 5.90 -30.42 -0.41
N VAL A 16 5.93 -29.29 0.29
CA VAL A 16 6.20 -29.22 1.74
C VAL A 16 4.88 -29.07 2.50
N GLY A 17 4.41 -30.17 3.10
CA GLY A 17 3.27 -30.14 4.01
C GLY A 17 3.62 -29.59 5.40
N GLU A 18 2.61 -29.16 6.15
CA GLU A 18 2.75 -28.51 7.47
C GLU A 18 3.60 -29.34 8.46
N GLY A 19 3.43 -30.67 8.47
CA GLY A 19 4.22 -31.56 9.31
C GLY A 19 5.71 -31.59 8.96
N LYS A 20 6.06 -31.52 7.67
CA LYS A 20 7.47 -31.44 7.23
C LYS A 20 8.06 -30.07 7.54
N ALA A 21 7.29 -29.00 7.33
CA ALA A 21 7.70 -27.64 7.67
C ALA A 21 8.00 -27.52 9.17
N LYS A 22 7.10 -28.00 10.05
CA LYS A 22 7.33 -27.97 11.50
C LYS A 22 8.52 -28.83 11.94
N LYS A 23 8.71 -30.00 11.32
CA LYS A 23 9.73 -30.97 11.75
C LYS A 23 11.14 -30.63 11.24
N TYR A 24 11.26 -30.08 10.04
CA TYR A 24 12.56 -29.87 9.38
C TYR A 24 12.79 -28.42 8.95
N GLY A 25 11.74 -27.59 8.91
CA GLY A 25 11.80 -26.27 8.29
C GLY A 25 12.75 -25.30 8.98
N THR A 26 13.01 -25.45 10.28
CA THR A 26 13.94 -24.56 11.01
C THR A 26 15.36 -24.68 10.46
N GLU A 27 15.90 -25.90 10.35
CA GLU A 27 17.26 -26.14 9.86
C GLU A 27 17.43 -25.68 8.41
N PHE A 28 16.42 -25.95 7.56
CA PHE A 28 16.44 -25.48 6.18
C PHE A 28 16.36 -23.95 6.08
N ALA A 29 15.48 -23.33 6.87
CA ALA A 29 15.32 -21.88 6.90
C ALA A 29 16.62 -21.18 7.33
N GLU A 30 17.29 -21.68 8.37
CA GLU A 30 18.58 -21.16 8.85
C GLU A 30 19.69 -21.33 7.81
N PHE A 31 19.79 -22.50 7.19
CA PHE A 31 20.77 -22.74 6.14
C PHE A 31 20.57 -21.81 4.94
N ILE A 32 19.34 -21.68 4.46
CA ILE A 32 19.00 -20.82 3.33
C ILE A 32 19.23 -19.35 3.70
N LYS A 33 18.90 -18.95 4.94
CA LYS A 33 19.17 -17.60 5.46
C LYS A 33 20.66 -17.27 5.40
N LYS A 34 21.50 -18.17 5.92
CA LYS A 34 22.96 -18.01 5.87
C LYS A 34 23.47 -17.92 4.43
N TYR A 35 22.98 -18.79 3.54
CA TYR A 35 23.35 -18.73 2.12
C TYR A 35 22.96 -17.40 1.47
N VAL A 36 21.76 -16.87 1.76
CA VAL A 36 21.31 -15.56 1.27
C VAL A 36 22.22 -14.44 1.77
N GLU A 37 22.54 -14.43 3.07
CA GLU A 37 23.39 -13.42 3.70
C GLU A 37 24.83 -13.46 3.17
N GLU A 38 25.41 -14.66 3.03
CA GLU A 38 26.78 -14.84 2.54
C GLU A 38 26.97 -14.47 1.06
N ASN A 39 25.89 -14.55 0.27
CA ASN A 39 25.93 -14.31 -1.17
C ASN A 39 25.24 -13.00 -1.59
N ASP A 40 24.83 -12.17 -0.62
CA ASP A 40 24.13 -10.90 -0.84
C ASP A 40 22.93 -11.03 -1.79
N ILE A 41 22.13 -12.08 -1.59
CA ILE A 41 21.02 -12.41 -2.49
C ILE A 41 19.81 -11.53 -2.15
N GLU A 42 19.44 -10.63 -3.04
CA GLU A 42 18.17 -9.91 -2.94
C GLU A 42 16.97 -10.84 -3.19
N ARG A 43 16.13 -11.00 -2.17
CA ARG A 43 14.95 -11.86 -2.23
C ARG A 43 13.75 -11.07 -2.78
N THR A 44 13.27 -11.44 -3.96
CA THR A 44 12.09 -10.82 -4.59
C THR A 44 10.86 -10.78 -3.67
N GLN A 45 10.66 -11.83 -2.87
CA GLN A 45 9.55 -11.89 -1.91
C GLN A 45 9.64 -10.86 -0.78
N ASP A 46 10.86 -10.47 -0.36
CA ASP A 46 11.04 -9.43 0.65
C ASP A 46 10.68 -8.05 0.10
N MET A 47 10.96 -7.81 -1.18
CA MET A 47 10.54 -6.59 -1.86
C MET A 47 9.00 -6.53 -1.97
N VAL A 48 8.35 -7.66 -2.28
CA VAL A 48 6.88 -7.74 -2.33
C VAL A 48 6.25 -7.53 -0.95
N LEU A 49 6.78 -8.16 0.10
CA LEU A 49 6.28 -7.97 1.47
C LEU A 49 6.46 -6.52 1.94
N LYS A 50 7.63 -5.91 1.68
CA LYS A 50 7.89 -4.49 1.98
C LYS A 50 6.92 -3.58 1.23
N THR A 51 6.67 -3.83 -0.06
CA THR A 51 5.73 -3.01 -0.85
C THR A 51 4.29 -3.15 -0.40
N VAL A 52 3.81 -4.36 -0.06
CA VAL A 52 2.46 -4.58 0.48
C VAL A 52 2.30 -3.93 1.86
N ALA A 53 3.30 -4.08 2.73
CA ALA A 53 3.30 -3.45 4.05
C ALA A 53 3.30 -1.92 3.97
N ASN A 54 4.14 -1.35 3.10
CA ASN A 54 4.19 0.10 2.87
C ASN A 54 2.85 0.62 2.32
N LYS A 55 2.24 -0.06 1.34
CA LYS A 55 0.91 0.31 0.83
C LYS A 55 -0.17 0.30 1.92
N SER A 56 -0.17 -0.73 2.77
CA SER A 56 -1.12 -0.79 3.90
C SER A 56 -0.90 0.34 4.91
N SER A 57 0.37 0.63 5.24
CA SER A 57 0.74 1.73 6.15
C SER A 57 0.39 3.11 5.58
N HIS A 58 0.58 3.31 4.27
CA HIS A 58 0.22 4.57 3.59
C HIS A 58 -1.28 4.82 3.68
N LYS A 59 -2.12 3.82 3.39
CA LYS A 59 -3.58 3.96 3.46
C LYS A 59 -4.07 4.41 4.82
N VAL A 60 -3.64 3.73 5.89
CA VAL A 60 -4.05 4.09 7.26
C VAL A 60 -3.60 5.51 7.61
N PHE A 61 -2.39 5.89 7.21
CA PHE A 61 -1.88 7.24 7.43
C PHE A 61 -2.68 8.30 6.68
N ILE A 62 -3.00 8.07 5.40
CA ILE A 62 -3.77 8.99 4.57
C ILE A 62 -5.14 9.23 5.20
N ILE A 63 -5.88 8.16 5.55
CA ILE A 63 -7.21 8.25 6.19
C ILE A 63 -7.14 9.08 7.48
N GLN A 64 -6.20 8.77 8.37
CA GLN A 64 -6.05 9.49 9.63
C GLN A 64 -5.63 10.95 9.45
N SER A 65 -4.89 11.26 8.39
CA SER A 65 -4.41 12.61 8.10
C SER A 65 -5.51 13.47 7.50
N THR A 66 -6.31 12.90 6.59
CA THR A 66 -7.52 13.58 6.07
C THR A 66 -8.55 13.81 7.16
N ASP A 67 -8.74 12.86 8.09
CA ASP A 67 -9.62 13.04 9.25
C ASP A 67 -9.17 14.18 10.17
N LYS A 68 -7.86 14.41 10.25
CA LYS A 68 -7.24 15.53 10.97
C LYS A 68 -7.14 16.81 10.14
N LYS A 69 -7.65 16.79 8.90
CA LYS A 69 -7.59 17.91 7.96
C LYS A 69 -6.18 18.43 7.72
N ILE A 70 -5.21 17.51 7.61
CA ILE A 70 -3.83 17.85 7.26
C ILE A 70 -3.77 18.13 5.75
N ASP A 71 -3.12 19.23 5.38
CA ASP A 71 -2.84 19.61 3.99
C ASP A 71 -2.28 18.45 3.13
N LEU A 72 -2.78 18.29 1.89
CA LEU A 72 -2.48 17.12 1.06
C LEU A 72 -1.01 17.09 0.61
N GLU A 73 -0.40 18.24 0.35
CA GLU A 73 1.03 18.35 0.02
C GLU A 73 1.89 17.88 1.19
N ASP A 74 1.48 18.21 2.42
CA ASP A 74 2.19 17.76 3.62
C ASP A 74 2.00 16.26 3.88
N ILE A 75 0.83 15.70 3.57
CA ILE A 75 0.61 14.24 3.56
C ILE A 75 1.54 13.55 2.55
N ALA A 76 1.62 14.09 1.33
CA ALA A 76 2.47 13.56 0.26
C ALA A 76 3.95 13.57 0.69
N LYS A 77 4.45 14.71 1.20
CA LYS A 77 5.82 14.84 1.72
C LYS A 77 6.10 13.86 2.87
N ALA A 78 5.18 13.71 3.82
CA ALA A 78 5.35 12.84 4.98
C ALA A 78 5.52 11.36 4.62
N LYS A 79 5.02 10.94 3.45
CA LYS A 79 5.18 9.58 2.90
C LYS A 79 6.12 9.51 1.71
N ASN A 80 6.82 10.60 1.41
CA ASN A 80 7.72 10.70 0.26
C ASN A 80 7.05 10.24 -1.05
N LEU A 81 5.80 10.68 -1.24
CA LEU A 81 4.99 10.43 -2.42
C LEU A 81 4.95 11.70 -3.29
N SER A 82 4.84 11.53 -4.60
CA SER A 82 4.35 12.61 -5.45
C SER A 82 2.85 12.85 -5.22
N MET A 83 2.35 14.01 -5.65
CA MET A 83 0.91 14.29 -5.55
C MET A 83 0.09 13.26 -6.36
N ASP A 84 0.55 12.89 -7.56
CA ASP A 84 -0.10 11.86 -8.38
C ASP A 84 -0.16 10.49 -7.69
N GLU A 85 0.90 10.12 -6.95
CA GLU A 85 0.93 8.87 -6.18
C GLU A 85 -0.02 8.92 -4.99
N LEU A 86 -0.10 10.07 -4.30
CA LEU A 86 -1.06 10.29 -3.22
C LEU A 86 -2.50 10.16 -3.73
N LEU A 87 -2.84 10.85 -4.82
CA LEU A 87 -4.18 10.83 -5.42
C LEU A 87 -4.59 9.41 -5.83
N LYS A 88 -3.69 8.63 -6.44
CA LYS A 88 -3.95 7.22 -6.78
C LYS A 88 -4.20 6.34 -5.55
N GLU A 89 -3.50 6.58 -4.45
CA GLU A 89 -3.77 5.85 -3.21
C GLU A 89 -5.10 6.30 -2.57
N MET A 90 -5.44 7.59 -2.61
CA MET A 90 -6.73 8.12 -2.15
C MET A 90 -7.90 7.55 -2.97
N GLU A 91 -7.79 7.53 -4.29
CA GLU A 91 -8.75 6.90 -5.21
C GLU A 91 -8.98 5.42 -4.85
N ARG A 92 -7.91 4.65 -4.62
CA ARG A 92 -8.02 3.26 -4.17
C ARG A 92 -8.72 3.10 -2.83
N ILE A 93 -8.51 4.03 -1.89
CA ILE A 93 -9.18 4.02 -0.59
C ILE A 93 -10.68 4.25 -0.77
N VAL A 94 -11.06 5.20 -1.64
CA VAL A 94 -12.47 5.48 -1.98
C VAL A 94 -13.12 4.29 -2.68
N TYR A 95 -12.46 3.69 -3.68
CA TYR A 95 -12.96 2.49 -4.36
C TYR A 95 -13.08 1.26 -3.44
N GLN A 96 -12.31 1.21 -2.35
CA GLN A 96 -12.45 0.20 -1.30
C GLN A 96 -13.61 0.49 -0.32
N GLY A 97 -14.36 1.57 -0.54
CA GLY A 97 -15.55 1.93 0.22
C GLY A 97 -15.28 2.80 1.44
N THR A 98 -14.06 3.31 1.61
CA THR A 98 -13.74 4.23 2.71
C THR A 98 -13.95 5.67 2.26
N LYS A 99 -14.83 6.40 2.93
CA LYS A 99 -15.06 7.81 2.64
C LYS A 99 -13.89 8.64 3.14
N LEU A 100 -13.31 9.46 2.26
CA LEU A 100 -12.38 10.52 2.63
C LEU A 100 -13.13 11.84 2.56
N ASN A 101 -13.01 12.68 3.59
CA ASN A 101 -13.46 14.07 3.50
C ASN A 101 -12.24 14.94 3.18
N ILE A 102 -12.29 15.65 2.06
CA ILE A 102 -11.24 16.58 1.63
C ILE A 102 -11.78 17.99 1.41
N ASP A 103 -12.99 18.28 1.91
CA ASP A 103 -13.67 19.57 1.71
C ASP A 103 -12.77 20.72 2.18
N TYR A 104 -12.10 20.54 3.32
CA TYR A 104 -11.14 21.52 3.87
C TYR A 104 -10.03 21.92 2.88
N TYR A 105 -9.56 20.98 2.07
CA TYR A 105 -8.50 21.23 1.10
C TYR A 105 -9.08 21.88 -0.16
N ILE A 106 -10.28 21.48 -0.57
CA ILE A 106 -10.95 22.06 -1.73
C ILE A 106 -11.32 23.52 -1.46
N ASP A 107 -11.94 23.81 -0.32
CA ASP A 107 -12.39 25.14 0.10
C ASP A 107 -11.22 26.15 0.17
N GLU A 108 -10.00 25.68 0.47
CA GLU A 108 -8.81 26.53 0.56
C GLU A 108 -8.12 26.78 -0.78
N ASN A 109 -8.28 25.87 -1.76
CA ASN A 109 -7.49 25.86 -2.99
C ASN A 109 -8.29 26.14 -4.27
N PHE A 110 -9.62 26.02 -4.23
CA PHE A 110 -10.49 26.16 -5.38
C PHE A 110 -11.59 27.19 -5.13
N ASP A 111 -12.01 27.86 -6.19
CA ASP A 111 -13.16 28.76 -6.15
C ASP A 111 -14.46 27.95 -6.05
N GLU A 112 -15.37 28.37 -5.16
CA GLU A 112 -16.64 27.70 -4.89
C GLU A 112 -17.48 27.54 -6.16
N ASP A 113 -17.51 28.54 -7.03
CA ASP A 113 -18.28 28.51 -8.28
C ASP A 113 -17.77 27.41 -9.24
N ILE A 114 -16.44 27.22 -9.29
CA ILE A 114 -15.81 26.18 -10.12
C ILE A 114 -16.12 24.78 -9.58
N VAL A 115 -16.11 24.63 -8.25
CA VAL A 115 -16.42 23.36 -7.60
C VAL A 115 -17.89 23.00 -7.82
N GLU A 116 -18.80 23.97 -7.70
CA GLU A 116 -20.23 23.74 -7.95
C GLU A 116 -20.47 23.29 -9.40
N GLU A 117 -19.90 24.00 -10.38
CA GLU A 117 -20.00 23.64 -11.81
C GLU A 117 -19.47 22.22 -12.08
N PHE A 118 -18.30 21.89 -11.51
CA PHE A 118 -17.71 20.55 -11.64
C PHE A 118 -18.60 19.47 -11.02
N MET A 119 -19.17 19.72 -9.85
CA MET A 119 -20.04 18.77 -9.16
C MET A 119 -21.35 18.54 -9.93
N ASP A 120 -21.90 19.57 -10.57
CA ASP A 120 -23.07 19.42 -11.43
C ASP A 120 -22.75 18.63 -12.70
N PHE A 121 -21.61 18.89 -13.35
CA PHE A 121 -21.11 18.07 -14.46
C PHE A 121 -20.98 16.58 -14.07
N MET A 122 -20.37 16.28 -12.92
CA MET A 122 -20.17 14.91 -12.45
C MET A 122 -21.49 14.19 -12.12
N LYS A 123 -22.54 14.90 -11.67
CA LYS A 123 -23.87 14.30 -11.42
C LYS A 123 -24.55 13.84 -12.70
N GLU A 124 -24.29 14.51 -13.82
CA GLU A 124 -24.86 14.17 -15.13
C GLU A 124 -24.05 13.09 -15.87
N SER A 125 -22.81 12.81 -15.44
CA SER A 125 -21.94 11.81 -16.07
C SER A 125 -22.35 10.37 -15.73
N GLU A 126 -22.29 9.50 -16.73
CA GLU A 126 -22.51 8.05 -16.56
C GLU A 126 -21.27 7.30 -16.05
N SER A 127 -20.10 7.96 -16.03
CA SER A 127 -18.80 7.38 -15.65
C SER A 127 -17.96 8.36 -14.85
N ASP A 128 -17.13 7.83 -13.94
CA ASP A 128 -16.08 8.55 -13.23
C ASP A 128 -14.78 8.69 -14.05
N SER A 129 -14.73 8.09 -15.24
CA SER A 129 -13.67 8.30 -16.22
C SER A 129 -13.90 9.57 -17.04
N MET A 130 -12.93 10.48 -17.03
CA MET A 130 -12.82 11.54 -18.06
C MET A 130 -12.36 10.98 -19.40
#